data_AF-A0A7S2AU23-F1
#
_entry.id   AF-A0A7S2AU23-F1
#
_cell.length_a   1.000
_cell.length_b   1.000
_cell.length_c   1.000
_cell.angle_alpha   90.00
_cell.angle_beta   90.00
_cell.angle_gamma   90.00
#
_symmetry.space_group_name_H-M   'P 1'
#
loop_
_entity.id
_entity.type
_entity.pdbx_description
1 polymer ?
#
loop_
_entity_poly.entity_id
_entity_poly.type
_entity_poly.pdbx_seq_one_letter_code
_entity_poly.pdbx_strand_id
1 'polypeptide(L)'
;KLGLNILIFSVYYDPDLPEWIPEVRQRKFVVSAALIFVDTIAIFYFFQSLAACCPKKKDGDWIDPFDELADDGIPLETSVASNKYEDLTHKTHRILPIWIVQIALVLFYVRNLNKDQDTKDSRNVSIGSWVVAVIFSMYAGDGQVGEAFSSQYWRSILVRSAPEGLGNFIRTLVRSEQTQPREQSSGDEANIFKALVRLEGGHLVWCEWTLRMVMDLTVNSVARNLIIYTVPILVCVEDPLDFVKDLTAVMFISTLDDQDN
;
A
#
# COMPACT_ATOMS: atom_id res chain seq x y z
N LYS A 1 4.61 -13.86 -4.03
CA LYS A 1 4.49 -14.06 -2.57
C LYS A 1 5.49 -15.11 -2.05
N LEU A 2 5.46 -16.38 -2.49
CA LEU A 2 6.37 -17.43 -1.98
C LEU A 2 7.88 -17.12 -2.14
N GLY A 3 8.30 -16.60 -3.30
CA GLY A 3 9.72 -16.29 -3.54
C GLY A 3 10.29 -15.19 -2.64
N LEU A 4 9.50 -14.15 -2.32
CA LEU A 4 9.92 -13.09 -1.40
C LEU A 4 9.99 -13.58 0.05
N ASN A 5 9.05 -14.44 0.47
CA ASN A 5 9.11 -15.13 1.75
C ASN A 5 10.40 -15.94 1.90
N ILE A 6 10.75 -16.71 0.88
CA ILE A 6 11.99 -17.50 0.87
C ILE A 6 13.20 -16.57 0.92
N LEU A 7 13.21 -15.47 0.16
CA LEU A 7 14.31 -14.50 0.18
C LEU A 7 14.48 -13.84 1.55
N ILE A 8 13.39 -13.38 2.17
CA ILE A 8 13.40 -12.78 3.52
C ILE A 8 13.87 -13.81 4.54
N PHE A 9 13.34 -15.04 4.49
CA PHE A 9 13.72 -16.12 5.39
C PHE A 9 15.21 -16.45 5.26
N SER A 10 15.72 -16.56 4.02
CA SER A 10 17.14 -16.76 3.76
C SER A 10 17.97 -15.62 4.32
N VAL A 11 17.66 -14.36 4.01
CA VAL A 11 18.42 -13.20 4.52
C VAL A 11 18.38 -13.13 6.06
N TYR A 12 17.26 -13.49 6.68
CA TYR A 12 17.11 -13.44 8.13
C TYR A 12 17.91 -14.53 8.85
N TYR A 13 17.87 -15.77 8.36
CA TYR A 13 18.52 -16.91 9.01
C TYR A 13 19.92 -17.24 8.50
N ASP A 14 20.41 -16.62 7.43
CA ASP A 14 21.75 -16.85 6.91
C ASP A 14 22.83 -16.44 7.95
N PRO A 15 23.67 -17.38 8.42
CA PRO A 15 24.78 -17.08 9.33
C PRO A 15 25.97 -16.43 8.62
N ASP A 16 26.09 -16.63 7.30
CA ASP A 16 27.24 -16.26 6.48
C ASP A 16 27.01 -14.95 5.70
N LEU A 17 26.01 -14.15 6.14
CA LEU A 17 25.73 -12.86 5.52
C LEU A 17 27.01 -11.99 5.50
N PRO A 18 27.38 -11.40 4.34
CA PRO A 18 28.69 -10.77 4.18
C PRO A 18 29.02 -9.71 5.22
N GLU A 19 30.24 -9.75 5.78
CA GLU A 19 30.65 -8.90 6.92
C GLU A 19 30.79 -7.39 6.59
N TRP A 20 30.71 -6.99 5.33
CA TRP A 20 30.95 -5.61 4.90
C TRP A 20 29.84 -4.63 5.33
N ILE A 21 28.75 -5.09 5.96
CA ILE A 21 27.80 -4.23 6.66
C ILE A 21 27.61 -4.72 8.11
N PRO A 22 28.50 -4.35 9.05
CA PRO A 22 28.40 -4.80 10.45
C PRO A 22 27.09 -4.40 11.13
N GLU A 23 26.43 -3.33 10.66
CA GLU A 23 25.11 -2.90 11.16
C GLU A 23 23.96 -3.82 10.72
N VAL A 24 24.08 -4.48 9.56
CA VAL A 24 23.07 -5.43 9.05
C VAL A 24 23.00 -6.67 9.94
N ARG A 25 24.14 -7.14 10.46
CA ARG A 25 24.20 -8.30 11.37
C ARG A 25 23.43 -8.04 12.67
N GLN A 26 23.45 -6.80 13.17
CA GLN A 26 22.73 -6.42 14.39
C GLN A 26 21.25 -6.15 14.17
N ARG A 27 20.84 -5.79 12.96
CA ARG A 27 19.48 -5.33 12.64
C ARG A 27 18.87 -6.06 11.44
N LYS A 28 19.01 -7.39 11.43
CA LYS A 28 18.53 -8.26 10.33
C LYS A 28 17.09 -7.96 9.90
N PHE A 29 16.19 -7.75 10.86
CA PHE A 29 14.80 -7.41 10.54
C PHE A 29 14.66 -6.04 9.85
N VAL A 30 15.36 -5.01 10.32
CA VAL A 30 15.32 -3.68 9.67
C VAL A 30 15.77 -3.78 8.22
N VAL A 31 16.73 -4.66 7.93
CA VAL A 31 17.24 -4.89 6.58
C VAL A 31 16.21 -5.62 5.72
N SER A 32 15.54 -6.64 6.25
CA SER A 32 14.40 -7.28 5.57
C SER A 32 13.27 -6.28 5.31
N ALA A 33 12.92 -5.44 6.28
CA ALA A 33 11.91 -4.39 6.12
C ALA A 33 12.35 -3.33 5.10
N ALA A 34 13.62 -2.95 5.09
CA ALA A 34 14.19 -2.05 4.10
C ALA A 34 14.20 -2.67 2.70
N LEU A 35 14.46 -3.98 2.56
CA LEU A 35 14.35 -4.70 1.29
C LEU A 35 12.90 -4.70 0.79
N ILE A 36 11.92 -4.95 1.64
CA ILE A 36 10.49 -4.87 1.28
C ILE A 36 10.13 -3.44 0.87
N PHE A 37 10.58 -2.45 1.63
CA PHE A 37 10.33 -1.03 1.36
C PHE A 37 10.98 -0.60 0.04
N VAL A 38 12.25 -0.95 -0.18
CA VAL A 38 12.98 -0.67 -1.43
C VAL A 38 12.35 -1.42 -2.59
N ASP A 39 11.95 -2.68 -2.46
CA ASP A 39 11.24 -3.39 -3.52
C ASP A 39 9.95 -2.65 -3.89
N THR A 40 9.14 -2.31 -2.88
CA THR A 40 7.87 -1.60 -3.09
C THR A 40 8.06 -0.21 -3.70
N ILE A 41 9.05 0.56 -3.22
CA ILE A 41 9.29 1.94 -3.60
C ILE A 41 10.15 2.08 -4.86
N ALA A 42 11.21 1.29 -5.00
CA ALA A 42 12.05 1.30 -6.19
C ALA A 42 11.26 0.82 -7.38
N ILE A 43 10.40 -0.19 -7.26
CA ILE A 43 9.48 -0.57 -8.33
C ILE A 43 8.56 0.62 -8.68
N PHE A 44 7.96 1.26 -7.68
CA PHE A 44 7.09 2.43 -7.90
C PHE A 44 7.81 3.58 -8.63
N TYR A 45 8.97 4.03 -8.13
CA TYR A 45 9.73 5.14 -8.73
C TYR A 45 10.44 4.75 -10.03
N PHE A 46 10.86 3.50 -10.20
CA PHE A 46 11.43 3.01 -11.47
C PHE A 46 10.40 3.14 -12.59
N PHE A 47 9.16 2.72 -12.33
CA PHE A 47 8.07 2.93 -13.27
C PHE A 47 7.75 4.41 -13.48
N GLN A 48 7.83 5.24 -12.43
CA GLN A 48 7.63 6.68 -12.53
C GLN A 48 8.74 7.40 -13.31
N SER A 49 10.00 6.95 -13.19
CA SER A 49 11.17 7.57 -13.80
C SER A 49 11.36 7.14 -15.26
N LEU A 50 11.05 5.87 -15.60
CA LEU A 50 10.94 5.42 -16.99
C LEU A 50 9.88 6.23 -17.75
N ALA A 51 8.80 6.62 -17.06
CA ALA A 51 7.75 7.45 -17.66
C ALA A 51 8.17 8.91 -17.92
N ALA A 52 9.27 9.39 -17.32
CA ALA A 52 9.71 10.79 -17.38
C ALA A 52 10.74 11.11 -18.48
N CYS A 53 11.42 10.11 -19.06
CA CYS A 53 12.59 10.32 -19.94
C CYS A 53 12.29 10.58 -21.44
N CYS A 54 11.05 10.74 -21.89
CA CYS A 54 10.73 10.92 -23.32
C CYS A 54 10.19 12.32 -23.69
N PRO A 55 10.50 12.88 -24.89
CA PRO A 55 10.31 14.30 -25.20
C PRO A 55 8.90 14.66 -25.71
N LYS A 56 8.44 15.89 -25.39
CA LYS A 56 7.05 16.40 -25.55
C LYS A 56 6.91 17.55 -26.57
N LYS A 57 5.69 17.81 -27.07
CA LYS A 57 5.29 19.05 -27.78
C LYS A 57 3.88 19.52 -27.37
N LYS A 58 3.46 20.72 -27.78
CA LYS A 58 2.74 21.74 -26.97
C LYS A 58 1.40 22.25 -27.56
N ASP A 59 0.52 22.71 -26.65
CA ASP A 59 -0.46 23.84 -26.70
C ASP A 59 -1.99 23.56 -26.70
N GLY A 60 -2.73 24.21 -25.76
CA GLY A 60 -4.19 24.50 -25.81
C GLY A 60 -4.98 24.50 -24.48
N ASP A 61 -5.75 25.57 -24.18
CA ASP A 61 -6.47 25.97 -22.92
C ASP A 61 -7.88 25.34 -22.66
N TRP A 62 -8.32 25.17 -21.38
CA TRP A 62 -9.74 25.23 -20.94
C TRP A 62 -10.02 25.37 -19.41
N ILE A 63 -11.31 25.58 -19.08
CA ILE A 63 -12.05 26.17 -17.92
C ILE A 63 -12.52 25.15 -16.82
N ASP A 64 -12.98 25.67 -15.67
CA ASP A 64 -13.25 25.06 -14.32
C ASP A 64 -14.44 24.06 -14.21
N PRO A 65 -14.29 22.90 -13.52
CA PRO A 65 -15.31 21.84 -13.38
C PRO A 65 -16.09 21.73 -12.07
N PHE A 66 -15.74 22.47 -11.01
CA PHE A 66 -16.31 22.18 -9.69
C PHE A 66 -17.49 23.09 -9.32
N ASP A 67 -17.92 23.97 -10.23
CA ASP A 67 -18.88 25.01 -9.90
C ASP A 67 -20.35 24.73 -10.23
N GLU A 68 -20.73 23.59 -10.85
CA GLU A 68 -22.13 23.49 -11.34
C GLU A 68 -23.02 22.33 -10.93
N LEU A 69 -22.61 21.32 -10.16
CA LEU A 69 -23.57 20.25 -9.79
C LEU A 69 -23.39 19.74 -8.36
N ALA A 70 -23.94 20.52 -7.42
CA ALA A 70 -24.47 19.97 -6.18
C ALA A 70 -26.00 19.90 -6.31
N ASP A 71 -26.55 18.69 -6.12
CA ASP A 71 -27.97 18.35 -5.89
C ASP A 71 -28.75 17.70 -7.06
N ASP A 72 -28.40 16.46 -7.45
CA ASP A 72 -29.19 15.63 -8.38
C ASP A 72 -29.60 14.23 -7.85
N GLY A 73 -29.49 13.97 -6.55
CA GLY A 73 -30.18 12.81 -5.93
C GLY A 73 -29.76 11.43 -6.46
N ILE A 74 -28.53 11.26 -6.92
CA ILE A 74 -28.01 9.96 -7.36
C ILE A 74 -27.59 9.12 -6.13
N PRO A 75 -28.06 7.87 -5.97
CA PRO A 75 -27.52 6.96 -4.96
C PRO A 75 -26.13 6.48 -5.41
N LEU A 76 -25.07 7.22 -5.07
CA LEU A 76 -23.73 6.95 -5.59
C LEU A 76 -22.92 6.02 -4.65
N GLU A 77 -22.92 4.74 -5.00
CA GLU A 77 -21.80 3.79 -4.87
C GLU A 77 -20.91 3.88 -3.60
N THR A 78 -21.47 3.73 -2.40
CA THR A 78 -20.67 3.28 -1.24
C THR A 78 -20.05 1.88 -1.43
N SER A 79 -20.37 1.17 -2.53
CA SER A 79 -19.96 -0.22 -2.77
C SER A 79 -18.61 -0.42 -3.45
N VAL A 80 -17.86 0.64 -3.77
CA VAL A 80 -16.57 0.49 -4.51
C VAL A 80 -15.36 0.70 -3.61
N ALA A 81 -15.47 1.50 -2.55
CA ALA A 81 -14.40 1.65 -1.58
C ALA A 81 -14.28 0.36 -0.75
N SER A 82 -13.11 -0.26 -0.77
CA SER A 82 -12.83 -1.49 -0.03
C SER A 82 -12.47 -1.23 1.44
N ASN A 83 -11.92 -0.05 1.72
CA ASN A 83 -11.42 0.33 3.04
C ASN A 83 -11.76 1.78 3.39
N LYS A 84 -11.53 2.15 4.65
CA LYS A 84 -11.83 3.50 5.20
C LYS A 84 -10.98 4.61 4.56
N TYR A 85 -9.80 4.30 4.01
CA TYR A 85 -8.96 5.29 3.33
C TYR A 85 -9.51 5.66 1.97
N GLU A 86 -9.99 4.66 1.24
CA GLU A 86 -10.62 4.79 -0.07
C GLU A 86 -11.96 5.54 -0.02
N ASP A 87 -12.67 5.51 1.11
CA ASP A 87 -13.95 6.18 1.27
C ASP A 87 -13.83 7.70 1.50
N LEU A 88 -13.95 8.46 0.41
CA LEU A 88 -13.91 9.92 0.42
C LEU A 88 -15.11 10.59 1.10
N THR A 89 -16.19 9.86 1.42
CA THR A 89 -17.37 10.43 2.10
C THR A 89 -17.09 10.73 3.57
N HIS A 90 -16.16 10.00 4.18
CA HIS A 90 -15.73 10.24 5.55
C HIS A 90 -14.92 11.52 5.64
N LYS A 91 -14.91 12.20 6.78
CA LYS A 91 -14.05 13.38 6.96
C LYS A 91 -12.61 12.93 7.27
N THR A 92 -11.62 13.45 6.55
CA THR A 92 -10.19 13.07 6.71
C THR A 92 -9.70 13.07 8.16
N HIS A 93 -10.12 14.05 8.99
CA HIS A 93 -9.70 14.13 10.40
C HIS A 93 -10.19 12.95 11.28
N ARG A 94 -11.21 12.19 10.84
CA ARG A 94 -11.68 10.99 11.54
C ARG A 94 -10.83 9.76 11.21
N ILE A 95 -10.27 9.72 10.02
CA ILE A 95 -9.46 8.59 9.52
C ILE A 95 -8.00 8.72 9.96
N LEU A 96 -7.49 9.95 10.06
CA LEU A 96 -6.11 10.21 10.46
C LEU A 96 -5.70 9.53 11.78
N PRO A 97 -6.50 9.54 12.87
CA PRO A 97 -6.17 8.80 14.09
C PRO A 97 -6.06 7.28 13.89
N ILE A 98 -6.91 6.68 13.04
CA ILE A 98 -6.87 5.24 12.74
C ILE A 98 -5.54 4.91 12.07
N TRP A 99 -5.15 5.71 11.07
CA TRP A 99 -3.86 5.57 10.40
C TRP A 99 -2.68 5.68 11.36
N ILE A 100 -2.68 6.69 12.25
CA ILE A 100 -1.61 6.87 13.26
C ILE A 100 -1.52 5.64 14.17
N VAL A 101 -2.65 5.11 14.65
CA VAL A 101 -2.68 3.92 15.51
C VAL A 101 -2.17 2.70 14.76
N GLN A 102 -2.62 2.46 13.53
CA GLN A 102 -2.14 1.33 12.71
C GLN A 102 -0.63 1.40 12.48
N ILE A 103 -0.10 2.55 12.05
CA ILE A 103 1.34 2.73 11.86
C ILE A 103 2.11 2.54 13.18
N ALA A 104 1.59 3.07 14.30
CA ALA A 104 2.23 2.88 15.61
C ALA A 104 2.28 1.40 16.02
N LEU A 105 1.20 0.64 15.82
CA LEU A 105 1.16 -0.79 16.11
C LEU A 105 2.14 -1.58 15.22
N VAL A 106 2.22 -1.25 13.93
CA VAL A 106 3.19 -1.85 13.00
C VAL A 106 4.62 -1.54 13.46
N LEU A 107 4.91 -0.30 13.87
CA LEU A 107 6.22 0.07 14.40
C LEU A 107 6.56 -0.67 15.71
N PHE A 108 5.58 -0.89 16.60
CA PHE A 108 5.80 -1.71 17.79
C PHE A 108 6.05 -3.17 17.46
N TYR A 109 5.30 -3.74 16.52
CA TYR A 109 5.53 -5.08 15.98
C TYR A 109 6.97 -5.22 15.46
N VAL A 110 7.38 -4.33 14.56
CA VAL A 110 8.74 -4.27 14.00
C VAL A 110 9.80 -4.13 15.10
N ARG A 111 9.54 -3.31 16.11
CA ARG A 111 10.47 -3.08 17.22
C ARG A 111 10.62 -4.33 18.10
N ASN A 112 9.53 -5.03 18.39
CA ASN A 112 9.56 -6.24 19.20
C ASN A 112 10.28 -7.36 18.47
N LEU A 113 9.98 -7.57 17.18
CA LEU A 113 10.63 -8.56 16.34
C LEU A 113 12.15 -8.30 16.15
N ASN A 114 12.60 -7.04 16.27
CA ASN A 114 14.02 -6.71 16.29
C ASN A 114 14.71 -7.02 17.62
N LYS A 115 14.01 -6.82 18.74
CA LYS A 115 14.57 -6.96 20.09
C LYS A 115 14.70 -8.42 20.50
N ASP A 116 13.76 -9.23 20.05
CA ASP A 116 13.74 -10.64 20.40
C ASP A 116 15.00 -11.34 19.84
N GLN A 117 15.64 -12.10 20.72
CA GLN A 117 16.82 -12.91 20.39
C GLN A 117 16.41 -14.34 20.08
N ASP A 118 15.27 -14.81 20.62
CA ASP A 118 14.83 -16.19 20.49
C ASP A 118 14.35 -16.46 19.06
N THR A 119 13.71 -15.47 18.41
CA THR A 119 13.40 -15.48 16.97
C THR A 119 14.63 -15.65 16.06
N LYS A 120 15.84 -15.34 16.55
CA LYS A 120 17.09 -15.43 15.79
C LYS A 120 17.84 -16.75 16.01
N ASP A 121 17.47 -17.53 17.03
CA ASP A 121 18.08 -18.85 17.26
C ASP A 121 17.43 -19.88 16.33
N SER A 122 18.20 -20.34 15.34
CA SER A 122 17.75 -21.35 14.37
C SER A 122 17.42 -22.70 15.01
N ARG A 123 17.87 -22.96 16.25
CA ARG A 123 17.59 -24.20 16.98
C ARG A 123 16.20 -24.25 17.58
N ASN A 124 15.57 -23.09 17.81
CA ASN A 124 14.25 -23.00 18.43
C ASN A 124 13.11 -22.96 17.39
N VAL A 125 13.42 -23.13 16.11
CA VAL A 125 12.43 -23.01 15.04
C VAL A 125 11.56 -24.27 14.96
N SER A 126 10.28 -24.13 15.32
CA SER A 126 9.27 -25.16 15.06
C SER A 126 8.84 -25.09 13.59
N ILE A 127 9.37 -26.00 12.76
CA ILE A 127 9.02 -26.12 11.34
C ILE A 127 7.50 -26.31 11.16
N GLY A 128 6.85 -27.06 12.06
CA GLY A 128 5.41 -27.28 12.03
C GLY A 128 4.62 -25.97 12.19
N SER A 129 4.97 -25.17 13.20
CA SER A 129 4.35 -23.86 13.44
C SER A 129 4.59 -22.92 12.26
N TRP A 130 5.80 -22.93 11.70
CA TRP A 130 6.13 -22.15 10.51
C TRP A 130 5.26 -22.53 9.30
N VAL A 131 5.11 -23.83 8.98
CA VAL A 131 4.27 -24.29 7.86
C VAL A 131 2.82 -23.87 8.06
N VAL A 132 2.28 -24.05 9.27
CA VAL A 132 0.90 -23.63 9.59
C VAL A 132 0.74 -22.13 9.42
N ALA A 133 1.71 -21.32 9.87
CA ALA A 133 1.69 -19.89 9.72
C ALA A 133 1.77 -19.45 8.25
N VAL A 134 2.59 -20.09 7.42
CA VAL A 134 2.64 -19.82 5.97
C VAL A 134 1.30 -20.12 5.32
N ILE A 135 0.70 -21.28 5.63
CA ILE A 135 -0.63 -21.65 5.13
C ILE A 135 -1.66 -20.61 5.58
N PHE A 136 -1.65 -20.25 6.86
CA PHE A 136 -2.51 -19.21 7.42
C PHE A 136 -2.35 -17.89 6.65
N SER A 137 -1.13 -17.39 6.46
CA SER A 137 -0.86 -16.16 5.71
C SER A 137 -1.29 -16.23 4.24
N MET A 138 -1.27 -17.43 3.63
CA MET A 138 -1.75 -17.61 2.26
C MET A 138 -3.28 -17.54 2.16
N TYR A 139 -4.02 -18.15 3.09
CA TYR A 139 -5.48 -18.19 3.04
C TYR A 139 -6.14 -16.97 3.71
N ALA A 140 -5.60 -16.48 4.82
CA ALA A 140 -6.07 -15.26 5.47
C ALA A 140 -5.73 -14.03 4.63
N GLY A 141 -4.58 -14.06 3.93
CA GLY A 141 -4.03 -12.92 3.22
C GLY A 141 -4.81 -12.44 1.98
N ASP A 142 -5.90 -13.08 1.56
CA ASP A 142 -6.69 -12.62 0.40
C ASP A 142 -8.11 -12.15 0.77
N GLY A 143 -8.58 -12.35 2.01
CA GLY A 143 -9.90 -11.84 2.43
C GLY A 143 -10.03 -11.47 3.91
N GLN A 144 -8.97 -11.64 4.70
CA GLN A 144 -9.00 -11.51 6.15
C GLN A 144 -7.97 -10.51 6.68
N VAL A 145 -6.98 -10.12 5.86
CA VAL A 145 -5.89 -9.19 6.21
C VAL A 145 -6.08 -7.86 5.45
N GLY A 146 -7.34 -7.44 5.26
CA GLY A 146 -7.70 -6.30 4.42
C GLY A 146 -7.43 -6.50 2.92
N GLU A 147 -8.03 -5.66 2.09
CA GLU A 147 -7.71 -5.62 0.65
C GLU A 147 -6.32 -5.02 0.40
N ALA A 148 -5.68 -5.38 -0.71
CA ALA A 148 -4.40 -4.81 -1.08
C ALA A 148 -4.60 -3.45 -1.75
N PHE A 149 -3.64 -2.54 -1.56
CA PHE A 149 -3.64 -1.21 -2.20
C PHE A 149 -3.98 -1.28 -3.70
N SER A 150 -5.07 -0.61 -4.10
CA SER A 150 -5.53 -0.58 -5.48
C SER A 150 -5.12 0.72 -6.18
N SER A 151 -3.98 0.70 -6.87
CA SER A 151 -3.56 1.86 -7.69
C SER A 151 -4.59 2.23 -8.77
N GLN A 152 -5.35 1.24 -9.25
CA GLN A 152 -6.41 1.45 -10.24
C GLN A 152 -7.60 2.21 -9.64
N TYR A 153 -7.97 1.93 -8.39
CA TYR A 153 -9.02 2.65 -7.68
C TYR A 153 -8.69 4.14 -7.56
N TRP A 154 -7.51 4.47 -7.05
CA TRP A 154 -7.08 5.87 -6.90
C TRP A 154 -6.99 6.62 -8.23
N ARG A 155 -6.53 5.96 -9.29
CA ARG A 155 -6.58 6.51 -10.65
C ARG A 155 -8.02 6.76 -11.09
N SER A 156 -8.93 5.80 -10.86
CA SER A 156 -10.35 5.91 -11.22
C SER A 156 -11.05 7.11 -10.57
N ILE A 157 -10.70 7.42 -9.31
CA ILE A 157 -11.19 8.62 -8.62
C ILE A 157 -10.68 9.87 -9.35
N LEU A 158 -9.39 9.94 -9.64
CA LEU A 158 -8.79 11.09 -10.34
C LEU A 158 -9.45 11.32 -11.71
N VAL A 159 -9.78 10.23 -12.43
CA VAL A 159 -10.54 10.25 -13.69
C VAL A 159 -11.92 10.86 -13.52
N ARG A 160 -12.64 10.44 -12.46
CA ARG A 160 -14.04 10.82 -12.21
C ARG A 160 -14.15 12.25 -11.70
N SER A 161 -13.21 12.70 -10.88
CA SER A 161 -13.16 14.07 -10.34
C SER A 161 -12.67 15.11 -11.35
N ALA A 162 -12.27 14.68 -12.56
CA ALA A 162 -11.81 15.58 -13.60
C ALA A 162 -13.01 16.26 -14.33
N PRO A 163 -12.87 17.53 -14.78
CA PRO A 163 -13.83 18.21 -15.67
C PRO A 163 -14.35 17.31 -16.78
N GLU A 164 -15.60 17.40 -17.23
CA GLU A 164 -16.13 16.50 -18.28
C GLU A 164 -15.22 16.38 -19.51
N GLY A 165 -14.62 17.49 -19.96
CA GLY A 165 -13.63 17.49 -21.04
C GLY A 165 -12.37 16.69 -20.71
N LEU A 166 -11.88 16.79 -19.47
CA LEU A 166 -10.73 16.08 -18.95
C LEU A 166 -11.08 14.62 -18.58
N GLY A 167 -12.27 14.35 -18.05
CA GLY A 167 -12.75 13.03 -17.67
C GLY A 167 -13.04 12.13 -18.87
N ASN A 168 -13.51 12.69 -20.00
CA ASN A 168 -13.64 11.95 -21.25
C ASN A 168 -12.27 11.59 -21.84
N PHE A 169 -11.32 12.51 -21.75
CA PHE A 169 -9.93 12.26 -22.13
C PHE A 169 -9.28 11.18 -21.25
N ILE A 170 -9.41 11.29 -19.94
CA ILE A 170 -8.90 10.28 -19.00
C ILE A 170 -9.60 8.93 -19.20
N ARG A 171 -10.92 8.88 -19.39
CA ARG A 171 -11.62 7.64 -19.72
C ARG A 171 -11.08 7.00 -21.00
N THR A 172 -10.72 7.80 -21.99
CA THR A 172 -10.10 7.32 -23.24
C THR A 172 -8.69 6.79 -23.00
N LEU A 173 -7.92 7.41 -22.09
CA LEU A 173 -6.59 6.94 -21.68
C LEU A 173 -6.66 5.63 -20.89
N VAL A 174 -7.53 5.54 -19.89
CA VAL A 174 -7.72 4.31 -19.10
C VAL A 174 -8.23 3.17 -19.98
N ARG A 175 -9.16 3.44 -20.89
CA ARG A 175 -9.71 2.42 -21.80
C ARG A 175 -8.70 1.98 -22.86
N SER A 176 -7.82 2.87 -23.31
CA SER A 176 -6.73 2.51 -24.24
C SER A 176 -5.60 1.74 -23.56
N GLU A 177 -5.32 2.01 -22.28
CA GLU A 177 -4.34 1.25 -21.48
C GLU A 177 -4.75 -0.22 -21.27
N GLN A 178 -6.06 -0.51 -21.28
CA GLN A 178 -6.60 -1.86 -21.12
C GLN A 178 -6.66 -2.68 -22.42
N THR A 179 -6.48 -2.05 -23.59
CA THR A 179 -6.75 -2.70 -24.90
C THR A 179 -5.52 -2.84 -25.81
N GLN A 180 -4.37 -2.20 -25.56
CA GLN A 180 -3.17 -2.35 -26.41
C GLN A 180 -1.82 -2.23 -25.66
N PRO A 181 -0.74 -2.89 -26.14
CA PRO A 181 0.61 -2.66 -25.67
C PRO A 181 1.13 -1.26 -26.08
N ARG A 182 0.98 -0.33 -25.12
CA ARG A 182 1.66 0.95 -24.82
C ARG A 182 2.64 1.57 -25.83
N GLU A 183 2.29 2.79 -26.31
CA GLU A 183 3.29 3.81 -26.69
C GLU A 183 2.87 5.31 -26.51
N GLN A 184 1.69 5.67 -25.95
CA GLN A 184 1.17 7.06 -26.10
C GLN A 184 0.55 7.83 -24.89
N SER A 185 0.45 7.31 -23.65
CA SER A 185 -0.43 7.92 -22.60
C SER A 185 0.20 8.77 -21.47
N SER A 186 1.53 8.89 -21.35
CA SER A 186 2.19 9.53 -20.17
C SER A 186 2.11 11.07 -20.15
N GLY A 187 1.86 11.70 -21.31
CA GLY A 187 1.77 13.17 -21.41
C GLY A 187 0.57 13.75 -20.68
N ASP A 188 -0.47 12.94 -20.53
CA ASP A 188 -1.81 13.41 -20.25
C ASP A 188 -2.03 13.56 -18.76
N GLU A 189 -1.57 12.60 -17.95
CA GLU A 189 -1.72 12.62 -16.48
C GLU A 189 -1.04 13.82 -15.82
N ALA A 190 0.11 14.25 -16.32
CA ALA A 190 0.81 15.43 -15.79
C ALA A 190 0.14 16.76 -16.18
N ASN A 191 -0.57 16.77 -17.32
CA ASN A 191 -1.37 17.92 -17.75
C ASN A 191 -2.69 17.99 -16.99
N ILE A 192 -3.30 16.82 -16.72
CA ILE A 192 -4.44 16.65 -15.80
C ILE A 192 -4.07 17.16 -14.41
N PHE A 193 -2.91 16.77 -13.90
CA PHE A 193 -2.37 17.19 -12.62
C PHE A 193 -2.23 18.71 -12.50
N LYS A 194 -1.62 19.35 -13.52
CA LYS A 194 -1.45 20.81 -13.53
C LYS A 194 -2.77 21.56 -13.74
N ALA A 195 -3.72 20.96 -14.46
CA ALA A 195 -5.06 21.51 -14.64
C ALA A 195 -5.85 21.48 -13.31
N LEU A 196 -5.85 20.35 -12.60
CA LEU A 196 -6.52 20.18 -11.31
C LEU A 196 -5.96 21.10 -10.21
N VAL A 197 -4.63 21.26 -10.13
CA VAL A 197 -3.97 22.12 -9.12
C VAL A 197 -4.22 23.61 -9.33
N ARG A 198 -4.61 24.03 -10.55
CA ARG A 198 -4.86 25.44 -10.89
C ARG A 198 -6.28 25.93 -10.59
N LEU A 199 -7.20 25.04 -10.26
CA LEU A 199 -8.58 25.39 -9.92
C LEU A 199 -8.64 25.97 -8.50
N GLU A 200 -9.45 27.01 -8.29
CA GLU A 200 -9.61 27.64 -6.97
C GLU A 200 -10.23 26.61 -6.00
N GLY A 201 -9.48 26.21 -4.97
CA GLY A 201 -9.87 25.11 -4.07
C GLY A 201 -9.39 23.70 -4.49
N GLY A 202 -8.88 23.53 -5.71
CA GLY A 202 -8.32 22.27 -6.19
C GLY A 202 -7.14 21.76 -5.36
N HIS A 203 -6.38 22.67 -4.74
CA HIS A 203 -5.28 22.30 -3.84
C HIS A 203 -5.76 21.56 -2.58
N LEU A 204 -6.93 21.90 -2.02
CA LEU A 204 -7.45 21.23 -0.83
C LEU A 204 -7.91 19.81 -1.16
N VAL A 205 -8.67 19.66 -2.25
CA VAL A 205 -9.13 18.36 -2.75
C VAL A 205 -7.93 17.48 -3.11
N TRP A 206 -6.91 18.04 -3.75
CA TRP A 206 -5.71 17.31 -4.11
C TRP A 206 -4.87 16.91 -2.89
N CYS A 207 -4.75 17.78 -1.89
CA CYS A 207 -4.11 17.45 -0.62
C CYS A 207 -4.85 16.31 0.09
N GLU A 208 -6.18 16.36 0.16
CA GLU A 208 -6.99 15.30 0.78
C GLU A 208 -6.84 13.97 0.02
N TRP A 209 -6.98 14.00 -1.30
CA TRP A 209 -6.80 12.82 -2.15
C TRP A 209 -5.41 12.21 -1.99
N THR A 210 -4.36 13.03 -2.06
CA THR A 210 -2.97 12.58 -1.94
C THR A 210 -2.70 12.00 -0.56
N LEU A 211 -3.19 12.67 0.49
CA LEU A 211 -3.02 12.20 1.86
C LEU A 211 -3.66 10.83 2.05
N ARG A 212 -4.89 10.62 1.54
CA ARG A 212 -5.59 9.34 1.67
C ARG A 212 -4.96 8.23 0.85
N MET A 213 -4.52 8.53 -0.37
CA MET A 213 -3.76 7.59 -1.19
C MET A 213 -2.47 7.16 -0.47
N VAL A 214 -1.77 8.09 0.19
CA VAL A 214 -0.57 7.76 0.97
C VAL A 214 -0.92 6.90 2.20
N MET A 215 -2.02 7.20 2.90
CA MET A 215 -2.48 6.37 4.02
C MET A 215 -2.77 4.94 3.57
N ASP A 216 -3.56 4.78 2.51
CA ASP A 216 -3.89 3.48 1.92
C ASP A 216 -2.64 2.74 1.44
N LEU A 217 -1.74 3.41 0.70
CA LEU A 217 -0.48 2.82 0.25
C LEU A 217 0.38 2.34 1.43
N THR A 218 0.51 3.15 2.47
CA THR A 218 1.37 2.81 3.61
C THR A 218 0.81 1.66 4.43
N VAL A 219 -0.50 1.58 4.63
CA VAL A 219 -1.13 0.50 5.39
C VAL A 219 -1.32 -0.75 4.52
N ASN A 220 -2.06 -0.63 3.42
CA ASN A 220 -2.52 -1.75 2.60
C ASN A 220 -1.51 -2.25 1.57
N SER A 221 -0.40 -1.52 1.36
CA SER A 221 0.76 -2.05 0.65
C SER A 221 1.91 -2.36 1.61
N VAL A 222 2.49 -1.34 2.25
CA VAL A 222 3.76 -1.52 2.98
C VAL A 222 3.57 -2.33 4.27
N ALA A 223 2.70 -1.88 5.18
CA ALA A 223 2.51 -2.54 6.47
C ALA A 223 1.92 -3.94 6.31
N ARG A 224 0.90 -4.09 5.46
CA ARG A 224 0.26 -5.37 5.14
C ARG A 224 1.24 -6.39 4.60
N ASN A 225 2.07 -6.03 3.60
CA ASN A 225 3.07 -6.94 3.07
C ASN A 225 4.14 -7.27 4.10
N LEU A 226 4.61 -6.28 4.88
CA LEU A 226 5.56 -6.52 5.96
C LEU A 226 5.02 -7.56 6.94
N ILE A 227 3.77 -7.43 7.38
CA ILE A 227 3.12 -8.36 8.29
C ILE A 227 3.02 -9.75 7.65
N ILE A 228 2.38 -9.87 6.48
CA ILE A 228 2.16 -11.17 5.81
C ILE A 228 3.46 -11.96 5.63
N TYR A 229 4.56 -11.29 5.32
CA TYR A 229 5.85 -11.94 5.06
C TYR A 229 6.69 -12.22 6.31
N THR A 230 6.41 -11.55 7.43
CA THR A 230 7.23 -11.68 8.64
C THR A 230 6.53 -12.45 9.75
N VAL A 231 5.20 -12.56 9.70
CA VAL A 231 4.39 -13.30 10.68
C VAL A 231 4.81 -14.76 10.81
N PRO A 232 5.04 -15.53 9.72
CA PRO A 232 5.51 -16.91 9.86
C PRO A 232 6.85 -17.05 10.58
N ILE A 233 7.71 -16.02 10.50
CA ILE A 233 9.01 -15.98 11.19
C ILE A 233 8.81 -15.66 12.67
N LEU A 234 7.91 -14.73 13.00
CA LEU A 234 7.60 -14.41 14.39
C LEU A 234 7.03 -15.63 15.12
N VAL A 235 6.00 -16.27 14.57
CA VAL A 235 5.23 -17.27 15.31
C VAL A 235 5.87 -18.67 15.33
N CYS A 236 6.99 -18.90 14.63
CA CYS A 236 7.61 -20.22 14.56
C CYS A 236 8.44 -20.59 15.79
N VAL A 237 8.76 -19.61 16.65
CA VAL A 237 9.51 -19.80 17.90
C VAL A 237 8.64 -19.68 19.15
N GLU A 238 7.37 -19.31 18.97
CA GLU A 238 6.45 -19.01 20.06
C GLU A 238 5.77 -20.26 20.62
N ASP A 239 5.40 -20.18 21.89
CA ASP A 239 4.57 -21.20 22.53
C ASP A 239 3.17 -21.25 21.89
N PRO A 240 2.47 -22.40 21.89
CA PRO A 240 1.20 -22.56 21.18
C PRO A 240 0.10 -21.57 21.56
N LEU A 241 0.12 -21.05 22.79
CA LEU A 241 -0.85 -20.05 23.24
C LEU A 241 -0.51 -18.66 22.71
N ASP A 242 0.77 -18.30 22.69
CA ASP A 242 1.24 -17.00 22.22
C ASP A 242 1.19 -16.92 20.68
N PHE A 243 1.40 -18.06 20.00
CA PHE A 243 1.10 -18.23 18.57
C PHE A 243 -0.29 -17.69 18.19
N VAL A 244 -1.34 -18.09 18.91
CA VAL A 244 -2.72 -17.66 18.61
C VAL A 244 -2.93 -16.18 18.92
N LYS A 245 -2.33 -15.67 20.00
CA LYS A 245 -2.41 -14.25 20.38
C LYS A 245 -1.75 -13.36 19.33
N ASP A 246 -0.58 -13.75 18.85
CA ASP A 246 0.18 -12.98 17.87
C ASP A 246 -0.51 -12.97 16.51
N LEU A 247 -1.06 -14.11 16.07
CA LEU A 247 -1.91 -14.14 14.88
C LEU A 247 -3.14 -13.24 15.02
N THR A 248 -3.78 -13.23 16.19
CA THR A 248 -4.94 -12.36 16.44
C THR A 248 -4.55 -10.88 16.44
N ALA A 249 -3.42 -10.54 17.03
CA ALA A 249 -2.91 -9.17 17.05
C ALA A 249 -2.57 -8.67 15.64
N VAL A 250 -1.93 -9.52 14.84
CA VAL A 250 -1.60 -9.27 13.43
C VAL A 250 -2.85 -9.02 12.58
N MET A 251 -3.87 -9.84 12.77
CA MET A 251 -5.16 -9.69 12.11
C MET A 251 -5.80 -8.36 12.50
N PHE A 252 -5.87 -8.07 13.81
CA PHE A 252 -6.40 -6.81 14.32
C PHE A 252 -5.70 -5.58 13.71
N ILE A 253 -4.37 -5.59 13.64
CA ILE A 253 -3.61 -4.47 13.03
C ILE A 253 -4.01 -4.25 11.57
N SER A 254 -4.18 -5.35 10.83
CA SER A 254 -4.39 -5.33 9.37
C SER A 254 -5.84 -5.06 8.97
N THR A 255 -6.80 -5.20 9.89
CA THR A 255 -8.24 -4.98 9.63
C THR A 255 -8.78 -3.71 10.29
N LEU A 256 -7.91 -2.90 10.91
CA LEU A 256 -8.34 -1.69 11.63
C LEU A 256 -8.96 -0.62 10.71
N ASP A 257 -8.63 -0.64 9.42
CA ASP A 257 -9.17 0.24 8.38
C ASP A 257 -10.28 -0.40 7.54
N ASP A 258 -10.67 -1.65 7.83
CA ASP A 258 -11.82 -2.28 7.18
C ASP A 258 -13.09 -1.46 7.44
N GLN A 259 -14.01 -1.45 6.48
CA GLN A 259 -15.29 -0.77 6.65
C GLN A 259 -16.15 -1.49 7.70
N ASP A 260 -16.85 -0.71 8.54
CA ASP A 260 -17.81 -1.27 9.48
C ASP A 260 -19.04 -1.70 8.66
N ASN A 261 -19.13 -2.99 8.33
CA ASN A 261 -20.31 -3.58 7.69
C ASN A 261 -21.58 -3.42 8.54
#